data_AF-A0A8J3IAY7-F1
#
_entry.id   AF-A0A8J3IAY7-F1
#
_cell.length_a   1.000
_cell.length_b   1.000
_cell.length_c   1.000
_cell.angle_alpha   90.00
_cell.angle_beta   90.00
_cell.angle_gamma   90.00
#
_symmetry.space_group_name_H-M   'P 1'
#
loop_
_entity.id
_entity.type
_entity.pdbx_description
1 polymer ?
#
loop_
_entity_poly.entity_id
_entity_poly.type
_entity_poly.pdbx_seq_one_letter_code
_entity_poly.pdbx_strand_id
1 'polypeptide(L)' 'MQQDEHQIPLWKAGELVPAGTYIRVDDLSYKVIILQQKERLPATFDGHVAIYRASTPTSSHLHPAIRTYLP' A
#
# COMPACT_ATOMS: atom_id res chain seq x y z
N MET A 1 9.33 -23.27 4.69
CA MET A 1 8.32 -22.60 5.55
C MET A 1 8.12 -21.20 5.00
N GLN A 2 6.88 -20.87 4.66
CA GLN A 2 6.35 -19.51 4.46
C GLN A 2 6.95 -18.70 3.29
N GLN A 3 6.56 -19.06 2.06
CA GLN A 3 6.12 -17.97 1.17
C GLN A 3 4.74 -17.58 1.69
N ASP A 4 4.73 -16.66 2.65
CA ASP A 4 3.58 -15.80 2.87
C ASP A 4 3.35 -15.13 1.52
N GLU A 5 2.42 -15.68 0.72
CA GLU A 5 1.65 -14.89 -0.22
C GLU A 5 1.06 -13.78 0.62
N HIS A 6 1.81 -12.68 0.75
CA HIS A 6 1.34 -11.46 1.36
C HIS A 6 0.10 -11.08 0.55
N GLN A 7 -1.07 -11.51 1.02
CA GLN A 7 -2.36 -11.10 0.48
C GLN A 7 -2.37 -9.60 0.65
N ILE A 8 -1.96 -8.88 -0.39
CA ILE A 8 -1.89 -7.42 -0.35
C ILE A 8 -3.33 -7.00 -0.14
N PRO A 9 -3.65 -6.34 0.99
CA PRO A 9 -5.01 -5.95 1.25
C PRO A 9 -5.51 -5.09 0.08
N LEU A 10 -6.70 -5.41 -0.39
CA LEU A 10 -7.38 -4.70 -1.46
C LEU A 10 -8.50 -3.87 -0.84
N TRP A 11 -8.47 -2.58 -1.11
CA TRP A 11 -9.44 -1.61 -0.62
C TRP A 11 -10.32 -1.10 -1.74
N LYS A 12 -11.57 -0.82 -1.44
CA LYS A 12 -12.51 -0.23 -2.41
C LYS A 12 -12.45 1.29 -2.34
N ALA A 13 -12.78 1.94 -3.45
CA ALA A 13 -13.10 3.36 -3.46
C ALA A 13 -14.09 3.73 -2.34
N GLY A 14 -13.85 4.85 -1.66
CA GLY A 14 -14.65 5.33 -0.54
C GLY A 14 -14.33 4.71 0.81
N GLU A 15 -13.49 3.67 0.86
CA GLU A 15 -13.07 3.05 2.12
C GLU A 15 -12.06 3.94 2.85
N LEU A 16 -12.19 4.02 4.18
CA LEU A 16 -11.34 4.82 5.04
C LEU A 16 -10.05 4.04 5.34
N VAL A 17 -8.94 4.45 4.74
CA VAL A 17 -7.66 3.77 4.84
C VAL A 17 -6.64 4.66 5.56
N PRO A 18 -5.59 4.09 6.20
CA PRO A 18 -4.55 4.89 6.82
C PRO A 18 -3.75 5.73 5.81
N ALA A 19 -2.92 6.64 6.32
CA ALA A 19 -1.94 7.34 5.49
C ALA A 19 -1.01 6.31 4.82
N GLY A 20 -0.73 6.52 3.54
CA GLY A 20 0.08 5.58 2.76
C GLY A 20 -0.06 5.79 1.25
N THR A 21 0.69 4.99 0.51
CA THR A 21 0.66 4.99 -0.96
C THR A 21 -0.19 3.83 -1.45
N TYR A 22 -1.22 4.17 -2.23
CA TYR A 22 -2.18 3.24 -2.79
C TYR A 22 -2.13 3.29 -4.31
N ILE A 23 -2.16 2.13 -4.94
CA ILE A 23 -2.11 1.99 -6.39
C ILE A 23 -3.45 1.40 -6.82
N ARG A 24 -4.11 2.05 -7.78
CA ARG A 24 -5.32 1.53 -8.40
C ARG A 24 -4.97 0.33 -9.29
N VAL A 25 -5.67 -0.78 -9.10
CA VAL A 25 -5.52 -2.03 -9.84
C VAL A 25 -6.65 -2.13 -10.86
N ASP A 26 -6.55 -1.31 -11.90
CA ASP A 26 -7.51 -1.26 -13.01
C ASP A 26 -6.75 -1.50 -14.33
N ASP A 27 -7.31 -2.30 -15.22
CA ASP A 27 -6.65 -2.81 -16.44
C ASP A 27 -6.20 -1.67 -17.38
N LEU A 28 -6.91 -0.54 -17.36
CA LEU A 28 -6.76 0.52 -18.35
C LEU A 28 -6.12 1.80 -17.80
N SER A 29 -5.83 1.91 -16.50
CA SER A 29 -5.32 3.16 -15.91
C SER A 29 -4.52 2.95 -14.64
N TYR A 30 -3.20 3.20 -14.73
CA TYR A 30 -2.31 3.26 -13.57
C TYR A 30 -2.47 4.59 -12.84
N LYS A 31 -3.04 4.57 -11.62
CA LYS A 31 -3.20 5.76 -10.77
C LYS A 31 -2.65 5.49 -9.38
N VAL A 32 -1.74 6.35 -8.93
CA VAL A 32 -1.16 6.32 -7.57
C VAL A 32 -1.81 7.41 -6.72
N ILE A 33 -2.27 7.04 -5.53
CA ILE A 33 -2.87 7.91 -4.53
C ILE A 33 -1.95 7.91 -3.31
N ILE A 34 -1.51 9.09 -2.88
CA ILE A 34 -0.70 9.26 -1.68
C ILE A 34 -1.57 9.97 -0.66
N LEU A 35 -1.88 9.28 0.43
CA LEU A 35 -2.64 9.84 1.55
C LEU A 35 -1.67 10.24 2.64
N GLN A 36 -1.66 11.51 3.02
CA GLN A 36 -0.83 12.02 4.13
C GLN A 36 -1.44 11.73 5.50
N GLN A 37 -2.74 11.45 5.53
CA GLN A 37 -3.51 11.17 6.74
C GLN A 37 -4.54 10.08 6.45
N LYS A 38 -5.21 9.58 7.51
CA LYS A 38 -6.29 8.62 7.38
C LYS A 38 -7.46 9.26 6.61
N GLU A 39 -7.70 8.82 5.39
CA GLU A 39 -8.67 9.43 4.49
C GLU A 39 -9.37 8.36 3.63
N ARG A 40 -10.48 8.75 2.99
CA ARG A 40 -11.20 7.86 2.08
C ARG A 40 -10.51 7.81 0.74
N LEU A 41 -10.37 6.59 0.18
CA LEU A 41 -9.87 6.43 -1.17
C LEU A 41 -10.82 7.12 -2.17
N PRO A 42 -10.28 7.87 -3.15
CA PRO A 42 -11.11 8.60 -4.10
C PRO A 42 -11.92 7.63 -4.95
N ALA A 43 -13.17 8.00 -5.24
CA ALA A 43 -13.97 7.28 -6.22
C ALA A 43 -13.44 7.53 -7.63
N THR A 44 -13.72 6.60 -8.54
CA THR A 44 -13.49 6.85 -9.96
C THR A 44 -14.58 7.76 -10.48
N PHE A 45 -14.24 8.57 -11.48
CA PHE A 45 -15.18 9.51 -12.08
C PHE A 45 -16.23 8.81 -12.96
N ASP A 46 -16.03 7.52 -13.25
CA ASP A 46 -16.78 6.77 -14.27
C ASP A 46 -17.87 5.86 -13.66
N GLY A 47 -18.07 5.89 -12.34
CA GLY A 47 -19.03 5.01 -11.66
C GLY A 47 -18.53 3.56 -11.48
N HIS A 48 -17.34 3.23 -11.97
CA HIS A 48 -16.70 1.94 -11.74
C HIS A 48 -16.10 1.85 -10.33
N VAL A 49 -16.24 0.69 -9.69
CA VAL A 49 -15.60 0.42 -8.39
C VAL A 49 -14.09 0.29 -8.59
N ALA A 50 -13.33 1.31 -8.20
CA ALA A 50 -11.87 1.18 -8.16
C ALA A 50 -11.45 0.28 -6.99
N ILE A 51 -10.53 -0.63 -7.30
CA ILE A 51 -9.80 -1.42 -6.32
C ILE A 51 -8.40 -0.82 -6.18
N TYR A 52 -8.00 -0.61 -4.93
CA TYR A 52 -6.69 -0.08 -4.57
C TYR A 52 -5.92 -1.13 -3.80
N ARG A 53 -4.64 -1.23 -4.08
CA ARG A 53 -3.69 -2.00 -3.27
C ARG A 53 -2.72 -1.05 -2.61
N ALA A 54 -2.26 -1.37 -1.41
CA ALA A 54 -1.16 -0.64 -0.81
C ALA A 54 0.09 -0.97 -1.61
N SER A 55 0.82 0.06 -2.01
CA SER A 55 2.22 -0.12 -2.31
C SER A 55 2.89 -0.31 -0.96
N THR A 56 3.14 -1.56 -0.56
CA THR A 56 4.12 -1.76 0.50
C THR A 56 5.40 -1.05 0.03
N PRO A 57 5.98 -0.12 0.80
CA PRO A 57 7.38 0.16 0.57
C PRO A 57 8.05 -1.20 0.72
N THR A 58 8.76 -1.64 -0.31
CA THR A 58 9.61 -2.82 -0.21
C THR A 58 10.45 -2.58 1.03
N SER A 59 10.11 -3.28 2.12
CA SER A 59 10.88 -3.31 3.33
C SER A 59 12.11 -4.16 2.99
N SER A 60 12.96 -3.60 2.15
CA SER A 60 14.30 -4.11 1.93
C SER A 60 15.07 -3.72 3.16
N HIS A 61 15.05 -4.62 4.13
CA HIS A 61 16.09 -4.74 5.13
C HIS A 61 16.26 -3.51 6.02
N LEU A 62 15.53 -3.53 7.14
CA LEU A 62 16.13 -3.15 8.43
C LEU A 62 17.54 -3.75 8.48
N HIS A 63 18.59 -3.00 8.13
CA HIS A 63 19.94 -3.34 8.55
C HIS A 63 19.94 -3.14 10.07
N PRO A 64 19.92 -4.22 10.88
CA PRO A 64 19.93 -4.07 12.31
C PRO A 64 21.37 -3.74 12.73
N ALA A 65 21.51 -2.63 13.47
CA ALA A 65 22.54 -2.37 14.47
C ALA A 65 23.91 -3.05 14.26
N ILE A 66 24.90 -2.30 13.77
CA ILE A 66 26.30 -2.55 14.15
C ILE A 66 26.44 -2.09 15.61
N ARG A 67 25.94 -2.91 16.54
CA ARG A 67 26.34 -2.91 17.95
C ARG A 67 27.25 -4.12 18.14
N THR A 68 28.43 -4.06 17.55
CA THR A 68 29.50 -5.00 17.87
C THR A 68 30.08 -4.58 19.22
N TYR A 69 29.94 -5.48 20.18
CA TYR A 69 30.49 -5.39 21.52
C TYR A 69 32.03 -5.22 21.51
N LEU A 70 32.48 -4.50 22.52
CA LEU A 70 33.85 -4.29 23.03
C LEU A 70 34.75 -5.54 23.02
N PRO A 71 36.08 -5.36 23.02
CA PRO A 71 36.86 -5.74 24.21
C PRO A 71 37.50 -4.56 24.94
#